data_AF-A0A2Z7D5P7-F1
#
_entry.id   AF-A0A2Z7D5P7-F1
#
_cell.length_a   1.000
_cell.length_b   1.000
_cell.length_c   1.000
_cell.angle_alpha   90.00
_cell.angle_beta   90.00
_cell.angle_gamma   90.00
#
_symmetry.space_group_name_H-M   'P 1'
#
loop_
_entity.id
_entity.type
_entity.pdbx_description
1 polymer ?
#
loop_
_entity_poly.entity_id
_entity_poly.type
_entity_poly.pdbx_seq_one_letter_code
_entity_poly.pdbx_strand_id
1 'polypeptide(L)'
;MGLEKMGALEWYKVVHGNQAWRLVSCIWLHAGVIHLLANMLSLVFIGIRLEQQFGFVRVGVIYLLSGIGGSILSCLFIQRNISVGASGALFGLLGAMLSELLTNWTIYTNKAAALLTLLVIIAINLAVGILPHVDNFAHIGGFLTGFLLGFMLLLRPQFGWVERRRLPANSLKSKYTACQVILWILATVLLIVWFVVGLVMLFKGENANEKCGWCHYLSCVPTSRWNCNN
;
A
#
# COMPACT_ATOMS: atom_id res chain seq x y z
N MET A 1 -22.20 2.20 -14.74
CA MET A 1 -21.94 2.14 -16.20
C MET A 1 -20.77 3.01 -16.69
N GLY A 2 -20.56 4.24 -16.20
CA GLY A 2 -19.44 5.09 -16.67
C GLY A 2 -18.05 4.61 -16.25
N LEU A 3 -17.82 4.38 -14.95
CA LEU A 3 -16.51 4.02 -14.38
C LEU A 3 -15.93 2.72 -14.96
N GLU A 4 -16.78 1.70 -15.18
CA GLU A 4 -16.37 0.45 -15.81
C GLU A 4 -15.81 0.64 -17.22
N LYS A 5 -16.42 1.51 -18.03
CA LYS A 5 -15.91 1.81 -19.38
C LYS A 5 -14.58 2.56 -19.32
N MET A 6 -14.38 3.39 -18.29
CA MET A 6 -13.18 4.19 -18.09
C MET A 6 -11.99 3.43 -17.48
N GLY A 7 -12.18 2.19 -17.04
CA GLY A 7 -11.09 1.37 -16.50
C GLY A 7 -11.18 1.03 -15.02
N ALA A 8 -12.38 1.05 -14.44
CA ALA A 8 -12.56 0.58 -13.07
C ALA A 8 -12.16 -0.90 -12.92
N LEU A 9 -11.75 -1.25 -11.69
CA LEU A 9 -11.30 -2.59 -11.38
C LEU A 9 -12.49 -3.53 -11.28
N GLU A 10 -12.47 -4.58 -12.09
CA GLU A 10 -13.54 -5.58 -12.14
C GLU A 10 -12.92 -6.94 -12.49
N TRP A 11 -13.08 -7.91 -11.59
CA TRP A 11 -12.41 -9.21 -11.68
C TRP A 11 -12.67 -9.92 -13.00
N TYR A 12 -13.94 -9.98 -13.45
CA TYR A 12 -14.31 -10.70 -14.67
C TYR A 12 -13.59 -10.12 -15.91
N LYS A 13 -13.53 -8.79 -16.02
CA LYS A 13 -12.83 -8.13 -17.14
C LYS A 13 -11.32 -8.31 -17.08
N VAL A 14 -10.73 -8.36 -15.88
CA VAL A 14 -9.30 -8.60 -15.69
C VAL A 14 -8.93 -10.04 -16.09
N VAL A 15 -9.65 -11.03 -15.54
CA VAL A 15 -9.30 -12.46 -15.68
C VAL A 15 -9.80 -13.05 -17.00
N HIS A 16 -11.08 -12.85 -17.33
CA HIS A 16 -11.70 -13.46 -18.53
C HIS A 16 -11.64 -12.51 -19.74
N GLY A 17 -11.65 -11.20 -19.50
CA GLY A 17 -11.57 -10.19 -20.55
C GLY A 17 -10.15 -9.82 -20.99
N ASN A 18 -9.10 -10.39 -20.36
CA ASN A 18 -7.68 -10.05 -20.58
C ASN A 18 -7.36 -8.55 -20.40
N GLN A 19 -8.12 -7.84 -19.57
CA GLN A 19 -7.96 -6.40 -19.35
C GLN A 19 -7.07 -6.10 -18.14
N ALA A 20 -5.87 -6.66 -18.10
CA ALA A 20 -4.91 -6.52 -17.00
C ALA A 20 -4.52 -5.05 -16.70
N TRP A 21 -4.62 -4.17 -17.70
CA TRP A 21 -4.40 -2.73 -17.55
C TRP A 21 -5.34 -2.08 -16.52
N ARG A 22 -6.48 -2.72 -16.20
CA ARG A 22 -7.42 -2.27 -15.16
C ARG A 22 -6.84 -2.28 -13.75
N LEU A 23 -5.85 -3.13 -13.49
CA LEU A 23 -5.11 -3.16 -12.22
C LEU A 23 -4.38 -1.84 -11.95
N VAL A 24 -4.05 -1.11 -13.02
CA VAL A 24 -3.35 0.18 -12.99
C VAL A 24 -4.36 1.32 -13.14
N SER A 25 -5.22 1.31 -14.15
CA SER A 25 -6.10 2.45 -14.44
C SER A 25 -7.06 2.80 -13.31
N CYS A 26 -7.49 1.82 -12.51
CA CYS A 26 -8.43 2.05 -11.41
C CYS A 26 -7.88 3.00 -10.33
N ILE A 27 -6.55 3.14 -10.23
CA ILE A 27 -5.87 4.02 -9.25
C ILE A 27 -6.23 5.50 -9.47
N TRP A 28 -6.55 5.90 -10.71
CA TRP A 28 -6.91 7.28 -11.05
C TRP A 28 -8.42 7.55 -11.01
N LEU A 29 -9.25 6.50 -10.95
CA LEU A 29 -10.70 6.64 -10.94
C LEU A 29 -11.22 6.82 -9.52
N HIS A 30 -12.30 7.57 -9.37
CA HIS A 30 -12.89 7.88 -8.07
C HIS A 30 -14.41 7.74 -8.14
N ALA A 31 -15.01 7.20 -7.08
CA ALA A 31 -16.45 6.96 -7.02
C ALA A 31 -17.29 8.25 -6.94
N GLY A 32 -16.69 9.37 -6.54
CA GLY A 32 -17.36 10.67 -6.45
C GLY A 32 -16.43 11.77 -5.93
N VAL A 33 -16.94 13.00 -5.86
CA VAL A 33 -16.16 14.20 -5.50
C VAL A 33 -15.60 14.12 -4.08
N ILE A 34 -16.40 13.67 -3.11
CA ILE A 34 -15.94 13.55 -1.70
C ILE A 34 -14.79 12.55 -1.60
N HIS A 35 -14.91 11.40 -2.28
CA HIS A 35 -13.86 10.39 -2.31
C HIS A 35 -12.58 10.93 -2.97
N LEU A 36 -12.71 11.66 -4.08
CA LEU A 36 -11.57 12.34 -4.71
C LEU A 36 -10.90 13.34 -3.76
N LEU A 37 -11.67 14.23 -3.13
CA LEU A 37 -11.14 15.23 -2.20
C LEU A 37 -10.42 14.58 -1.01
N ALA A 38 -10.99 13.54 -0.42
CA ALA A 38 -10.36 12.81 0.68
C ALA A 38 -9.03 12.16 0.28
N ASN A 39 -8.97 11.54 -0.92
CA ASN A 39 -7.74 10.95 -1.43
C ASN A 39 -6.68 12.02 -1.74
N MET A 40 -7.07 13.12 -2.38
CA MET A 40 -6.14 14.21 -2.70
C MET A 40 -5.61 14.88 -1.43
N LEU A 41 -6.45 15.09 -0.42
CA LEU A 41 -6.03 15.64 0.86
C LEU A 41 -5.01 14.72 1.54
N SER A 42 -5.31 13.42 1.58
CA SER A 42 -4.39 12.40 2.10
C SER A 42 -3.07 12.37 1.32
N LEU A 43 -3.12 12.45 -0.01
CA LEU A 43 -1.94 12.49 -0.87
C LEU A 43 -1.09 13.74 -0.62
N VAL A 44 -1.72 14.90 -0.42
CA VAL A 44 -1.02 16.16 -0.10
C VAL A 44 -0.32 16.06 1.25
N PHE A 45 -0.98 15.54 2.29
CA PHE A 45 -0.35 15.44 3.62
C PHE A 45 0.74 14.38 3.70
N ILE A 46 0.49 13.19 3.16
CA ILE A 46 1.39 12.03 3.28
C ILE A 46 2.43 12.04 2.16
N GLY A 47 1.98 12.24 0.92
CA GLY A 47 2.80 12.19 -0.28
C GLY A 47 3.86 13.29 -0.29
N ILE A 48 3.47 14.56 -0.07
CA ILE A 48 4.44 15.67 -0.05
C ILE A 48 5.46 15.48 1.08
N ARG A 49 5.00 15.02 2.25
CA ARG A 49 5.87 14.76 3.40
C ARG A 49 6.95 13.73 3.08
N LEU A 50 6.59 12.64 2.40
CA LEU A 50 7.52 11.60 1.95
C LEU A 50 8.39 12.08 0.79
N GLU A 51 7.82 12.82 -0.15
CA GLU A 51 8.51 13.32 -1.34
C GLU A 51 9.63 14.30 -0.97
N GLN A 52 9.36 15.25 -0.07
CA GLN A 52 10.36 16.17 0.47
C GLN A 52 11.54 15.42 1.15
N GLN A 53 11.27 14.22 1.65
CA GLN A 53 12.23 13.45 2.43
C GLN A 53 13.05 12.44 1.62
N PHE A 54 12.47 11.87 0.58
CA PHE A 54 13.00 10.73 -0.16
C PHE A 54 13.03 10.93 -1.68
N GLY A 55 12.42 12.01 -2.16
CA GLY A 55 12.33 12.36 -3.58
C GLY A 55 11.13 11.74 -4.28
N PHE A 56 10.66 12.44 -5.32
CA PHE A 56 9.43 12.11 -6.06
C PHE A 56 9.46 10.72 -6.69
N VAL A 57 10.60 10.29 -7.23
CA VAL A 57 10.73 9.00 -7.94
C VAL A 57 10.41 7.84 -7.01
N ARG A 58 11.00 7.84 -5.80
CA ARG A 58 10.82 6.73 -4.85
C ARG A 58 9.39 6.67 -4.35
N VAL A 59 8.82 7.82 -4.01
CA VAL A 59 7.43 7.92 -3.54
C VAL A 59 6.44 7.54 -4.64
N GLY A 60 6.68 7.97 -5.88
CA GLY A 60 5.87 7.60 -7.04
C GLY A 60 5.90 6.10 -7.33
N VAL A 61 7.06 5.45 -7.23
CA VAL A 61 7.19 3.99 -7.36
C VAL A 61 6.42 3.26 -6.25
N ILE A 62 6.56 3.68 -4.99
CA ILE A 62 5.81 3.10 -3.87
C ILE A 62 4.32 3.25 -4.11
N TYR A 63 3.86 4.46 -4.44
CA TYR A 63 2.45 4.75 -4.71
C TYR A 63 1.89 3.84 -5.81
N LEU A 64 2.55 3.78 -6.97
CA LEU A 64 2.07 3.01 -8.12
C LEU A 64 2.04 1.50 -7.83
N LEU A 65 3.13 0.94 -7.31
CA LEU A 65 3.22 -0.50 -7.04
C LEU A 65 2.27 -0.91 -5.91
N SER A 66 2.11 -0.08 -4.87
CA SER A 66 1.11 -0.32 -3.83
C SER A 66 -0.31 -0.27 -4.37
N GLY A 67 -0.63 0.64 -5.28
CA GLY A 67 -1.92 0.64 -5.97
C GLY A 67 -2.16 -0.70 -6.69
N ILE A 68 -1.18 -1.18 -7.45
CA ILE A 68 -1.28 -2.47 -8.16
C ILE A 68 -1.42 -3.65 -7.18
N GLY A 69 -0.62 -3.69 -6.12
CA GLY A 69 -0.69 -4.72 -5.09
C GLY A 69 -2.04 -4.74 -4.35
N GLY A 70 -2.62 -3.57 -4.13
CA GLY A 70 -4.00 -3.41 -3.66
C GLY A 70 -5.02 -3.97 -4.66
N SER A 71 -4.92 -3.59 -5.94
CA SER A 71 -5.81 -4.09 -7.00
C SER A 71 -5.77 -5.61 -7.15
N ILE A 72 -4.59 -6.23 -7.04
CA ILE A 72 -4.44 -7.69 -7.09
C ILE A 72 -5.18 -8.32 -5.92
N LEU A 73 -4.95 -7.83 -4.69
CA LEU A 73 -5.60 -8.41 -3.50
C LEU A 73 -7.11 -8.21 -3.52
N SER A 74 -7.57 -7.03 -3.96
CA SER A 74 -8.99 -6.74 -4.18
C SER A 74 -9.62 -7.77 -5.12
N CYS A 75 -9.05 -7.99 -6.31
CA CYS A 75 -9.59 -8.94 -7.27
C CYS A 75 -9.62 -10.39 -6.75
N LEU A 76 -8.69 -10.78 -5.88
CA LEU A 76 -8.67 -12.13 -5.31
C LEU A 76 -9.82 -12.39 -4.32
N PHE A 77 -10.34 -11.35 -3.66
CA PHE A 77 -11.38 -11.48 -2.62
C PHE A 77 -12.74 -10.89 -3.01
N ILE A 78 -12.76 -9.93 -3.95
CA ILE A 78 -13.95 -9.21 -4.41
C ILE A 78 -14.12 -9.48 -5.91
N GLN A 79 -15.09 -10.35 -6.25
CA GLN A 79 -15.36 -10.72 -7.65
C GLN A 79 -16.60 -10.05 -8.24
N ARG A 80 -17.55 -9.61 -7.41
CA ARG A 80 -18.87 -9.11 -7.86
C ARG A 80 -18.98 -7.58 -7.86
N ASN A 81 -18.09 -6.90 -7.15
CA ASN A 81 -18.12 -5.45 -7.01
C ASN A 81 -17.00 -4.78 -7.81
N ILE A 82 -17.26 -3.53 -8.17
CA ILE A 82 -16.30 -2.69 -8.89
C ILE A 82 -15.53 -1.88 -7.86
N SER A 83 -14.21 -1.82 -8.01
CA SER A 83 -13.33 -1.03 -7.14
C SER A 83 -12.66 0.10 -7.93
N VAL A 84 -12.57 1.26 -7.32
CA VAL A 84 -11.92 2.46 -7.86
C VAL A 84 -11.27 3.24 -6.72
N GLY A 85 -10.14 3.87 -6.99
CA GLY A 85 -9.56 4.82 -6.06
C GLY A 85 -8.06 4.67 -5.88
N ALA A 86 -7.46 5.80 -5.55
CA ALA A 86 -6.08 5.92 -5.11
C ALA A 86 -5.84 5.36 -3.69
N SER A 87 -6.89 5.00 -2.95
CA SER A 87 -6.79 4.69 -1.52
C SER A 87 -5.86 3.51 -1.20
N GLY A 88 -5.83 2.46 -2.03
CA GLY A 88 -4.85 1.37 -1.88
C GLY A 88 -3.40 1.87 -1.98
N ALA A 89 -3.11 2.78 -2.91
CA ALA A 89 -1.80 3.40 -3.04
C ALA A 89 -1.44 4.29 -1.83
N LEU A 90 -2.43 5.03 -1.29
CA LEU A 90 -2.27 5.85 -0.08
C LEU A 90 -1.99 5.00 1.17
N PHE A 91 -2.68 3.88 1.32
CA PHE A 91 -2.36 2.88 2.35
C PHE A 91 -0.95 2.32 2.17
N GLY A 92 -0.49 2.18 0.93
CA GLY A 92 0.90 1.87 0.63
C GLY A 92 1.89 2.90 1.17
N LEU A 93 1.59 4.20 1.00
CA LEU A 93 2.43 5.25 1.58
C LEU A 93 2.45 5.19 3.12
N LEU A 94 1.31 4.88 3.77
CA LEU A 94 1.26 4.65 5.22
C LEU A 94 2.09 3.42 5.64
N GLY A 95 2.04 2.33 4.88
CA GLY A 95 2.88 1.15 5.10
C GLY A 95 4.36 1.49 4.96
N ALA A 96 4.72 2.27 3.95
CA ALA A 96 6.09 2.72 3.74
C ALA A 96 6.59 3.62 4.88
N MET A 97 5.74 4.52 5.40
CA MET A 97 6.03 5.30 6.61
C MET A 97 6.27 4.42 7.83
N LEU A 98 5.51 3.34 7.99
CA LEU A 98 5.72 2.42 9.11
C LEU A 98 7.09 1.73 9.00
N SER A 99 7.47 1.24 7.82
CA SER A 99 8.80 0.63 7.60
C SER A 99 9.93 1.63 7.81
N GLU A 100 9.74 2.88 7.40
CA GLU A 100 10.68 3.98 7.64
C GLU A 100 10.89 4.21 9.14
N LEU A 101 9.79 4.29 9.90
CA LEU A 101 9.83 4.48 11.35
C LEU A 101 10.52 3.30 12.07
N LEU A 102 10.24 2.06 11.65
CA LEU A 102 10.87 0.86 12.21
C LEU A 102 12.37 0.81 11.90
N THR A 103 12.77 1.17 10.68
CA THR A 103 14.18 1.12 10.23
C THR A 103 15.00 2.25 10.83
N ASN A 104 14.39 3.42 11.04
CA ASN A 104 15.03 4.62 11.59
C ASN A 104 14.64 4.89 13.05
N TRP A 105 14.29 3.83 13.79
CA TRP A 105 13.78 3.90 15.16
C TRP A 105 14.67 4.75 16.08
N THR A 106 15.99 4.78 15.87
CA THR A 106 16.93 5.54 16.72
C THR A 106 16.86 7.05 16.56
N ILE A 107 16.32 7.57 15.45
CA ILE A 107 16.34 9.00 15.11
C ILE A 107 15.20 9.78 15.76
N TYR A 108 14.05 9.14 15.97
CA TYR A 108 12.86 9.80 16.50
C TYR A 108 12.97 10.00 18.02
N THR A 109 12.72 11.22 18.50
CA THR A 109 12.76 11.54 19.94
C THR A 109 11.57 10.93 20.70
N ASN A 110 10.38 10.90 20.08
CA ASN A 110 9.15 10.40 20.69
C ASN A 110 8.53 9.24 19.87
N LYS A 111 9.29 8.15 19.78
CA LYS A 111 9.08 7.00 18.88
C LYS A 111 7.75 6.30 19.12
N ALA A 112 7.43 6.06 20.39
CA ALA A 112 6.22 5.36 20.79
C ALA A 112 4.97 6.16 20.42
N ALA A 113 5.00 7.48 20.60
CA ALA A 113 3.91 8.35 20.19
C ALA A 113 3.72 8.35 18.67
N ALA A 114 4.80 8.51 17.89
CA ALA A 114 4.73 8.48 16.43
C ALA A 114 4.21 7.12 15.90
N LEU A 115 4.70 6.01 16.46
CA LEU A 115 4.22 4.67 16.11
C LEU A 115 2.74 4.50 16.45
N LEU A 116 2.35 4.87 17.67
CA LEU A 116 0.97 4.76 18.13
C LEU A 116 0.04 5.60 17.25
N THR A 117 0.39 6.85 16.94
CA THR A 117 -0.40 7.71 16.06
C THR A 117 -0.56 7.09 14.68
N LEU A 118 0.52 6.56 14.09
CA LEU A 118 0.46 5.93 12.78
C LEU A 118 -0.43 4.66 12.80
N LEU A 119 -0.28 3.81 13.81
CA LEU A 119 -1.10 2.61 13.98
C LEU A 119 -2.58 2.94 14.20
N VAL A 120 -2.88 3.99 14.98
CA VAL A 120 -4.25 4.48 15.18
C VAL A 120 -4.85 4.98 13.87
N ILE A 121 -4.10 5.75 13.08
CA ILE A 121 -4.55 6.21 11.76
C ILE A 121 -4.86 5.02 10.85
N ILE A 122 -3.96 4.03 10.77
CA ILE A 122 -4.16 2.82 9.97
C ILE A 122 -5.41 2.06 10.43
N ALA A 123 -5.56 1.86 11.75
CA ALA A 123 -6.69 1.15 12.33
C ALA A 123 -8.02 1.86 12.08
N ILE A 124 -8.08 3.19 12.23
CA ILE A 124 -9.28 3.98 11.94
C ILE A 124 -9.64 3.87 10.45
N ASN A 125 -8.68 4.00 9.54
CA ASN A 125 -8.98 3.92 8.12
C ASN A 125 -9.44 2.50 7.70
N LEU A 126 -8.86 1.44 8.29
CA LEU A 126 -9.36 0.08 8.08
C LEU A 126 -10.76 -0.13 8.69
N ALA A 127 -11.03 0.44 9.86
CA ALA A 127 -12.37 0.38 10.47
C ALA A 127 -13.42 1.10 9.60
N VAL A 128 -13.07 2.26 9.03
CA VAL A 128 -13.90 2.97 8.05
C VAL A 128 -14.12 2.12 6.79
N GLY A 129 -13.15 1.33 6.38
CA GLY A 129 -13.30 0.46 5.21
C GLY A 129 -14.17 -0.78 5.41
N ILE A 130 -14.74 -0.98 6.59
CA ILE A 130 -15.83 -1.94 6.83
C ILE A 130 -17.17 -1.39 6.30
N LEU A 131 -17.24 -0.09 6.01
CA LEU A 131 -18.42 0.52 5.41
C LEU A 131 -18.65 -0.02 4.00
N PRO A 132 -19.92 -0.17 3.57
CA PRO A 132 -20.24 -0.69 2.25
C PRO A 132 -19.62 0.21 1.17
N HIS A 133 -19.19 -0.41 0.07
CA HIS A 133 -18.51 0.21 -1.09
C HIS A 133 -17.07 0.67 -0.84
N VAL A 134 -16.48 0.40 0.33
CA VAL A 134 -15.05 0.60 0.57
C VAL A 134 -14.31 -0.72 0.43
N ASP A 135 -13.19 -0.68 -0.30
CA ASP A 135 -12.40 -1.86 -0.60
C ASP A 135 -11.23 -2.01 0.37
N ASN A 136 -11.48 -2.72 1.47
CA ASN A 136 -10.45 -2.96 2.47
C ASN A 136 -9.39 -3.96 2.02
N PHE A 137 -9.68 -4.84 1.07
CA PHE A 137 -8.65 -5.72 0.50
C PHE A 137 -7.65 -4.91 -0.32
N ALA A 138 -8.10 -3.90 -1.06
CA ALA A 138 -7.20 -2.96 -1.73
C ALA A 138 -6.31 -2.21 -0.73
N HIS A 139 -6.87 -1.77 0.41
CA HIS A 139 -6.10 -1.12 1.47
C HIS A 139 -5.04 -2.03 2.08
N ILE A 140 -5.40 -3.28 2.42
CA ILE A 140 -4.47 -4.26 3.00
C ILE A 140 -3.35 -4.62 2.01
N GLY A 141 -3.70 -4.91 0.75
CA GLY A 141 -2.73 -5.27 -0.28
C GLY A 141 -1.79 -4.12 -0.61
N GLY A 142 -2.31 -2.90 -0.65
CA GLY A 142 -1.52 -1.69 -0.86
C GLY A 142 -0.58 -1.42 0.32
N PHE A 143 -1.07 -1.51 1.55
CA PHE A 143 -0.29 -1.38 2.77
C PHE A 143 0.85 -2.39 2.83
N LEU A 144 0.59 -3.68 2.60
CA LEU A 144 1.60 -4.74 2.60
C LEU A 144 2.69 -4.44 1.56
N THR A 145 2.29 -4.08 0.35
CA THR A 145 3.21 -3.74 -0.74
C THR A 145 4.09 -2.54 -0.38
N GLY A 146 3.47 -1.49 0.17
CA GLY A 146 4.17 -0.26 0.56
C GLY A 146 5.10 -0.47 1.75
N PHE A 147 4.70 -1.30 2.71
CA PHE A 147 5.53 -1.71 3.84
C PHE A 147 6.80 -2.43 3.38
N LEU A 148 6.67 -3.41 2.48
CA LEU A 148 7.83 -4.10 1.91
C LEU A 148 8.72 -3.15 1.09
N LEU A 149 8.13 -2.31 0.24
CA LEU A 149 8.87 -1.31 -0.54
C LEU A 149 9.54 -0.24 0.34
N GLY A 150 8.96 0.09 1.49
CA GLY A 150 9.53 1.01 2.47
C GLY A 150 10.89 0.53 2.98
N PHE A 151 11.02 -0.77 3.29
CA PHE A 151 12.31 -1.38 3.63
C PHE A 151 13.30 -1.38 2.48
N MET A 152 12.85 -1.28 1.23
CA MET A 152 13.73 -1.27 0.06
C MET A 152 14.20 0.14 -0.33
N LEU A 153 13.27 1.11 -0.33
CA LEU A 153 13.46 2.42 -0.96
C LEU A 153 13.62 3.58 0.03
N LEU A 154 13.13 3.42 1.28
CA LEU A 154 13.18 4.46 2.31
C LEU A 154 14.29 4.24 3.34
N LEU A 155 15.19 3.29 3.10
CA LEU A 155 16.44 3.18 3.85
C LEU A 155 17.23 4.48 3.73
N ARG A 156 17.31 5.23 4.83
CA ARG A 156 18.32 6.28 4.96
C ARG A 156 19.65 5.58 5.25
N PRO A 157 20.67 5.73 4.39
CA PRO A 157 22.01 5.38 4.83
C PRO A 157 22.29 6.27 6.06
N GLN A 158 22.83 5.70 7.14
CA GLN A 158 23.25 6.46 8.32
C GLN A 158 24.48 7.32 7.96
N PHE A 159 24.22 8.32 7.17
CA PHE A 159 25.17 9.24 6.62
C PHE A 159 25.20 10.40 7.62
N GLY A 160 26.13 10.33 8.57
CA GLY A 160 26.55 11.50 9.35
C GLY A 160 27.09 12.55 8.38
N TRP A 161 26.20 13.38 7.83
CA TRP A 161 26.53 14.37 6.81
C TRP A 161 26.85 15.75 7.36
N VAL A 162 27.35 15.81 8.60
CA VAL A 162 27.98 17.01 9.15
C VAL A 162 29.24 16.64 9.93
N GLU A 163 30.28 16.18 9.22
CA GLU A 163 31.69 16.35 9.64
C GLU A 163 32.63 16.13 8.43
N ARG A 164 32.24 16.62 7.24
CA ARG A 164 32.95 16.36 5.98
C ARG A 164 34.19 17.25 5.77
N ARG A 165 34.93 17.61 6.83
CA ARG A 165 36.16 18.41 6.67
C ARG A 165 37.39 17.98 7.48
N ARG A 166 37.33 16.97 8.36
CA ARG A 166 38.51 16.62 9.19
C ARG A 166 38.71 15.13 9.55
N LEU A 167 38.35 14.17 8.70
CA LEU A 167 38.61 12.75 9.01
C LEU A 167 39.38 12.02 7.90
N PRO A 168 40.46 11.27 8.24
CA PRO A 168 41.32 10.59 7.27
C PRO A 168 40.60 9.42 6.59
N ALA A 169 40.96 9.19 5.33
CA ALA A 169 40.27 8.34 4.34
C ALA A 169 40.18 6.83 4.65
N ASN A 170 40.60 6.36 5.83
CA ASN A 170 40.76 4.92 6.13
C ASN A 170 39.61 4.27 6.93
N SER A 171 38.44 4.89 7.01
CA SER A 171 37.28 4.27 7.69
C SER A 171 35.95 4.59 6.99
N LEU A 172 35.89 4.44 5.68
CA LEU A 172 34.61 4.31 4.96
C LEU A 172 34.06 2.89 5.19
N LYS A 173 33.73 2.55 6.44
CA LYS A 173 32.87 1.40 6.68
C LYS A 173 31.49 1.77 6.19
N SER A 174 31.09 1.20 5.05
CA SER A 174 29.70 1.15 4.57
C SER A 174 28.85 0.60 5.72
N LYS A 175 28.25 1.51 6.50
CA LYS A 175 27.52 1.18 7.72
C LYS A 175 26.05 0.94 7.40
N TYR A 176 25.77 0.16 6.36
CA TYR A 176 24.56 -0.65 6.37
C TYR A 176 24.81 -1.70 7.46
N THR A 177 24.17 -1.55 8.61
CA THR A 177 24.20 -2.60 9.64
C THR A 177 23.77 -3.90 8.96
N ALA A 178 24.45 -5.03 9.15
CA ALA A 178 24.11 -6.30 8.48
C ALA A 178 22.61 -6.63 8.55
N CYS A 179 21.94 -6.23 9.64
CA CYS A 179 20.49 -6.25 9.82
C CYS A 179 19.70 -5.51 8.72
N GLN A 180 20.11 -4.31 8.30
CA GLN A 180 19.46 -3.55 7.21
C GLN A 180 19.57 -4.26 5.86
N VAL A 181 20.71 -4.89 5.59
CA VAL A 181 20.90 -5.68 4.36
C VAL A 181 20.01 -6.92 4.38
N ILE A 182 19.94 -7.62 5.52
CA ILE A 182 19.05 -8.78 5.69
C ILE A 182 17.59 -8.38 5.50
N LEU A 183 17.15 -7.29 6.13
CA LEU A 183 15.79 -6.76 5.96
C LEU A 183 15.50 -6.39 4.52
N TRP A 184 16.46 -5.78 3.81
CA TRP A 184 16.32 -5.43 2.40
C TRP A 184 16.16 -6.68 1.51
N ILE A 185 17.00 -7.69 1.71
CA ILE A 185 16.94 -8.96 0.96
C ILE A 185 15.61 -9.67 1.25
N LEU A 186 15.24 -9.79 2.53
CA LEU A 186 13.99 -10.42 2.95
C LEU A 186 12.78 -9.70 2.36
N ALA A 187 12.73 -8.37 2.45
CA ALA A 187 11.65 -7.57 1.88
C ALA A 187 11.56 -7.76 0.35
N THR A 188 12.70 -7.84 -0.35
CA THR A 188 12.76 -8.10 -1.79
C THR A 188 12.17 -9.47 -2.13
N VAL A 189 12.59 -10.52 -1.43
CA VAL A 189 12.07 -11.88 -1.65
C VAL A 189 10.57 -11.95 -1.38
N LEU A 190 10.11 -11.38 -0.26
CA LEU A 190 8.70 -11.36 0.09
C LEU A 190 7.86 -10.56 -0.92
N LEU A 191 8.38 -9.45 -1.44
CA LEU A 191 7.70 -8.64 -2.45
C LEU A 191 7.55 -9.41 -3.77
N ILE A 192 8.60 -10.10 -4.21
CA ILE A 192 8.56 -10.93 -5.42
C ILE A 192 7.54 -12.06 -5.24
N VAL A 193 7.60 -12.79 -4.11
CA VAL A 193 6.64 -13.86 -3.81
C VAL A 193 5.22 -13.32 -3.78
N TRP A 194 4.99 -12.17 -3.13
CA TRP A 194 3.69 -11.52 -3.06
C TRP A 194 3.09 -11.24 -4.43
N PHE A 195 3.84 -10.57 -5.32
CA PHE A 195 3.36 -10.25 -6.66
C PHE A 195 3.21 -11.49 -7.54
N VAL A 196 4.18 -12.41 -7.53
CA VAL A 196 4.13 -13.62 -8.35
C VAL A 196 2.96 -14.51 -7.95
N VAL A 197 2.82 -14.82 -6.66
CA VAL A 197 1.73 -15.66 -6.16
C VAL A 197 0.39 -14.95 -6.40
N GLY A 198 0.28 -13.67 -6.09
CA GLY A 198 -0.95 -12.90 -6.30
C GLY A 198 -1.40 -12.87 -7.76
N LEU A 199 -0.48 -12.60 -8.70
CA LEU A 199 -0.79 -12.59 -10.13
C LEU A 199 -1.13 -13.99 -10.65
N VAL A 200 -0.40 -15.02 -10.24
CA VAL A 200 -0.69 -16.41 -10.65
C VAL A 200 -2.06 -16.85 -10.15
N MET A 201 -2.40 -16.58 -8.89
CA MET A 201 -3.72 -16.89 -8.35
C MET A 201 -4.82 -16.11 -9.07
N LEU A 202 -4.59 -14.83 -9.34
CA LEU A 202 -5.54 -13.96 -10.02
C LEU A 202 -5.87 -14.47 -11.42
N PHE A 203 -4.85 -14.73 -12.25
CA PHE A 203 -5.04 -15.18 -13.63
C PHE A 203 -5.45 -16.65 -13.75
N LYS A 204 -5.30 -17.45 -12.68
CA LYS A 204 -5.95 -18.76 -12.57
C LYS A 204 -7.44 -18.67 -12.23
N GLY A 205 -7.96 -17.48 -11.93
CA GLY A 205 -9.36 -17.27 -11.55
C GLY A 205 -9.68 -17.78 -10.15
N GLU A 206 -8.70 -17.91 -9.27
CA GLU A 206 -8.90 -18.37 -7.89
C GLU A 206 -9.71 -17.32 -7.10
N ASN A 207 -10.70 -17.79 -6.35
CA ASN A 207 -11.43 -16.97 -5.39
C ASN A 207 -10.89 -17.22 -3.98
N ALA A 208 -10.09 -16.30 -3.46
CA ALA A 208 -9.52 -16.43 -2.12
C ALA A 208 -10.60 -16.29 -1.02
N ASN A 209 -11.73 -15.65 -1.33
CA ASN A 209 -12.84 -15.48 -0.39
C ASN A 209 -13.53 -16.83 -0.08
N GLU A 210 -13.63 -17.74 -1.06
CA GLU A 210 -14.20 -19.08 -0.86
C GLU A 210 -13.39 -19.93 0.13
N LYS A 211 -12.10 -19.65 0.27
CA LYS A 211 -11.20 -20.35 1.20
C LYS A 211 -11.26 -19.78 2.62
N CYS A 212 -12.00 -18.69 2.83
CA CYS A 212 -12.04 -17.96 4.10
C CYS A 212 -13.44 -17.44 4.43
N GLY A 213 -14.21 -18.20 5.21
CA GLY A 213 -15.60 -17.88 5.55
C GLY A 213 -15.83 -16.62 6.40
N TRP A 214 -14.78 -15.94 6.86
CA TRP A 214 -14.88 -14.67 7.60
C TRP A 214 -14.29 -13.48 6.85
N CYS A 215 -13.61 -13.70 5.72
CA CYS A 215 -12.89 -12.65 5.00
C CYS A 215 -13.84 -11.60 4.41
N HIS A 216 -15.07 -11.96 4.05
CA HIS A 216 -16.06 -10.99 3.57
C HIS A 216 -16.36 -9.87 4.59
N TYR A 217 -16.26 -10.17 5.89
CA TYR A 217 -16.45 -9.16 6.95
C TYR A 217 -15.34 -8.10 6.99
N LEU A 218 -14.19 -8.33 6.35
CA LEU A 218 -13.13 -7.34 6.28
C LEU A 218 -13.51 -6.13 5.42
N SER A 219 -14.35 -6.32 4.39
CA SER A 219 -14.82 -5.22 3.52
C SER A 219 -16.26 -4.80 3.79
N CYS A 220 -17.07 -5.66 4.42
CA CYS A 220 -18.43 -5.25 4.81
C CYS A 220 -18.96 -6.08 5.97
N VAL A 221 -19.35 -5.40 7.05
CA VAL A 221 -20.10 -6.01 8.17
C VAL A 221 -21.57 -5.59 8.05
N PRO A 222 -22.52 -6.54 7.91
CA PRO A 222 -23.93 -6.23 7.81
C PRO A 222 -24.46 -5.69 9.16
N THR A 223 -25.31 -4.66 9.12
CA THR A 223 -25.92 -4.06 10.31
C THR A 223 -27.40 -3.78 10.06
N SER A 224 -28.16 -3.39 11.08
CA SER A 224 -29.56 -2.97 10.91
C SER A 224 -29.74 -1.76 9.98
N ARG A 225 -28.67 -1.02 9.68
CA ARG A 225 -28.69 0.17 8.82
C ARG A 225 -28.22 -0.09 7.38
N TRP A 226 -27.51 -1.18 7.10
CA TRP A 226 -27.01 -1.50 5.76
C TRP A 226 -26.71 -2.99 5.57
N ASN A 227 -26.78 -3.44 4.32
CA ASN A 227 -26.51 -4.82 3.92
C ASN A 227 -25.30 -4.91 2.99
N CYS A 228 -24.65 -6.07 3.00
CA CYS A 228 -23.47 -6.38 2.18
C CYS A 228 -23.79 -7.16 0.89
N ASN A 229 -25.08 -7.34 0.59
CA ASN A 229 -25.55 -8.03 -0.60
C ASN A 229 -25.75 -7.03 -1.74
N ASN A 230 -24.66 -6.58 -2.35
CA ASN A 230 -24.65 -5.99 -3.69
C ASN A 230 -23.58 -6.71 -4.51
#